data_AF-A0A9D9LEW2-F1
#
_entry.id   AF-A0A9D9LEW2-F1
#
_cell.length_a   1.000
_cell.length_b   1.000
_cell.length_c   1.000
_cell.angle_alpha   90.00
_cell.angle_beta   90.00
_cell.angle_gamma   90.00
#
_symmetry.space_group_name_H-M   'P 1'
#
loop_
_entity.id
_entity.type
_entity.pdbx_description
1 polymer ?
#
loop_
_entity_poly.entity_id
_entity_poly.type
_entity_poly.pdbx_seq_one_letter_code
_entity_poly.pdbx_strand_id
1 'polypeptide(L)' 'IIPIMIGDAALAHRMAARLLEKGIYVVGFSYPVVPKGKARIRVQMSAALAREDLDLALRAFAEVRSELFPQLEGGTR' A
#
# COMPACT_ATOMS: atom_id res chain seq x y z
N ILE A 1 -8.02 7.50 9.09
CA ILE A 1 -7.37 7.36 7.75
C ILE A 1 -5.86 7.23 7.98
N ILE A 2 -5.21 6.23 7.41
CA ILE A 2 -3.79 5.93 7.65
C ILE A 2 -3.05 5.99 6.30
N PRO A 3 -2.09 6.91 6.11
CA PRO A 3 -1.28 6.97 4.90
C PRO A 3 -0.09 6.01 4.98
N ILE A 4 0.14 5.25 3.91
CA ILE A 4 1.34 4.43 3.70
C ILE A 4 2.21 5.15 2.66
N MET A 5 3.36 5.64 3.09
CA MET A 5 4.23 6.47 2.26
C MET A 5 5.05 5.61 1.31
N ILE A 6 4.97 5.91 0.00
CA ILE A 6 5.72 5.23 -1.06
C ILE A 6 6.76 6.16 -1.71
N GLY A 7 6.46 7.46 -1.78
CA GLY A 7 7.30 8.48 -2.36
C GLY A 7 7.19 8.57 -3.88
N ASP A 8 7.43 7.45 -4.57
CA ASP A 8 7.36 7.37 -6.03
C ASP A 8 5.93 7.09 -6.55
N ALA A 9 5.53 7.83 -7.58
CA ALA A 9 4.18 7.76 -8.13
C ALA A 9 3.93 6.45 -8.89
N ALA A 10 4.88 6.02 -9.73
CA ALA A 10 4.71 4.80 -10.53
C ALA A 10 4.68 3.57 -9.63
N LEU A 11 5.52 3.54 -8.59
CA LEU A 11 5.55 2.49 -7.60
C LEU A 11 4.27 2.43 -6.77
N ALA A 12 3.71 3.57 -6.37
CA ALA A 12 2.42 3.62 -5.65
C ALA A 12 1.27 3.04 -6.49
N HIS A 13 1.21 3.36 -7.78
CA HIS A 13 0.19 2.82 -8.69
C HIS A 13 0.40 1.32 -8.96
N ARG A 14 1.64 0.87 -9.18
CA ARG A 14 1.93 -0.57 -9.31
C ARG A 14 1.54 -1.34 -8.06
N MET A 15 1.87 -0.83 -6.88
CA MET A 15 1.50 -1.47 -5.62
C MET A 15 -0.01 -1.56 -5.46
N ALA A 16 -0.77 -0.51 -5.80
CA ALA A 16 -2.22 -0.54 -5.77
C ALA A 16 -2.81 -1.58 -6.74
N ALA A 17 -2.27 -1.67 -7.97
CA ALA A 17 -2.71 -2.68 -8.94
C ALA A 17 -2.43 -4.11 -8.46
N ARG A 18 -1.23 -4.38 -7.92
CA ARG A 18 -0.86 -5.69 -7.38
C ARG A 18 -1.71 -6.09 -6.16
N LEU A 19 -2.03 -5.13 -5.30
CA LEU A 19 -2.93 -5.37 -4.16
C LEU A 19 -4.35 -5.70 -4.62
N LEU A 20 -4.84 -5.02 -5.67
CA LEU A 20 -6.13 -5.33 -6.26
C LEU A 20 -6.20 -6.76 -6.80
N GLU A 21 -5.15 -7.23 -7.47
CA GLU A 21 -5.06 -8.62 -7.92
C GLU A 21 -5.09 -9.63 -6.75
N LYS A 22 -4.61 -9.24 -5.57
CA LYS A 22 -4.71 -10.03 -4.33
C LYS A 22 -6.02 -9.81 -3.55
N GLY A 23 -7.00 -9.13 -4.15
CA GLY A 23 -8.33 -8.88 -3.55
C GLY A 23 -8.39 -7.70 -2.59
N ILE A 24 -7.33 -6.88 -2.50
CA ILE A 24 -7.27 -5.70 -1.63
C ILE A 24 -7.40 -4.43 -2.47
N TYR A 25 -8.59 -3.83 -2.45
CA TYR A 25 -8.83 -2.59 -3.16
C TYR A 25 -8.29 -1.39 -2.39
N VAL A 26 -7.28 -0.73 -2.97
CA VAL A 26 -6.69 0.51 -2.46
C VAL A 26 -6.37 1.48 -3.61
N VAL A 27 -6.20 2.75 -3.27
CA VAL A 27 -5.88 3.80 -4.24
C VAL A 27 -4.53 4.42 -3.91
N GLY A 28 -3.64 4.46 -4.91
CA GLY A 28 -2.40 5.22 -4.89
C GLY A 28 -2.66 6.69 -5.22
N PHE A 29 -2.26 7.59 -4.33
CA PHE A 29 -2.32 9.03 -4.54
C PHE A 29 -0.96 9.55 -4.98
N SER A 30 -0.96 10.29 -6.08
CA SER A 30 0.21 11.00 -6.63
C SER A 30 -0.15 12.45 -6.97
N TYR A 31 0.81 13.21 -7.49
CA TYR A 31 0.54 14.54 -8.05
C TYR A 31 -0.59 14.48 -9.10
N PRO A 32 -1.51 15.48 -9.15
CA PRO A 32 -1.56 16.73 -8.38
C PRO A 32 -2.20 16.62 -6.99
N VAL A 33 -2.76 15.46 -6.63
CA VAL A 33 -3.50 15.29 -5.36
C VAL A 33 -2.59 15.37 -4.15
N VAL A 34 -1.34 14.93 -4.30
CA VAL A 34 -0.27 15.07 -3.30
C VAL A 34 1.00 15.65 -3.93
N PRO A 35 1.88 16.34 -3.17
CA PRO A 35 3.11 16.87 -3.73
C PRO A 35 3.98 15.80 -4.42
N LYS A 36 4.76 16.21 -5.41
CA LYS A 36 5.74 15.34 -6.09
C LYS A 36 6.70 14.72 -5.06
N GLY A 37 7.07 13.45 -5.25
CA GLY A 37 7.92 12.71 -4.31
C GLY A 37 7.25 12.33 -2.98
N LYS A 38 5.93 12.55 -2.84
CA LYS A 38 5.13 12.20 -1.65
C LYS A 38 3.94 11.31 -2.00
N ALA A 39 4.10 10.47 -3.03
CA ALA A 39 3.08 9.49 -3.39
C ALA A 39 2.82 8.53 -2.22
N ARG A 40 1.56 8.13 -2.04
CA ARG A 40 1.15 7.33 -0.88
C ARG A 40 -0.11 6.53 -1.18
N ILE A 41 -0.26 5.38 -0.53
CA ILE A 41 -1.53 4.65 -0.49
C ILE A 41 -2.30 5.10 0.75
N ARG A 42 -3.62 5.25 0.65
CA ARG A 42 -4.47 5.60 1.79
C ARG A 42 -5.33 4.41 2.17
N VAL A 43 -5.19 3.94 3.40
CA VAL A 43 -6.08 2.93 3.99
C VAL A 43 -7.02 3.56 5.02
N GLN A 44 -8.17 2.93 5.23
CA GLN A 44 -9.20 3.41 6.14
C GLN A 44 -9.71 2.25 6.99
N MET A 45 -9.90 2.50 8.28
CA MET A 45 -10.46 1.52 9.21
C MET A 45 -11.97 1.67 9.24
N SER A 46 -12.66 0.54 9.37
CA SER A 46 -14.11 0.47 9.53
C SER A 46 -14.42 -0.51 10.66
N ALA A 47 -15.46 -0.21 11.46
CA ALA A 47 -15.94 -1.13 12.48
C ALA A 47 -16.52 -2.44 11.89
N ALA A 48 -16.81 -2.46 10.59
CA ALA A 48 -17.28 -3.64 9.88
C ALA A 48 -16.18 -4.64 9.50
N LEU A 49 -14.89 -4.28 9.65
CA LEU A 49 -13.79 -5.19 9.35
C LEU A 49 -13.60 -6.20 10.48
N ALA A 50 -13.56 -7.47 10.13
CA ALA A 50 -13.20 -8.56 11.03
C ALA A 50 -11.67 -8.66 11.16
N ARG A 51 -11.20 -9.46 12.13
CA ARG A 51 -9.75 -9.65 12.35
C ARG A 51 -9.10 -10.31 11.14
N GLU A 52 -9.83 -11.22 10.51
CA GLU A 52 -9.42 -11.99 9.34
C GLU A 52 -9.22 -11.09 8.12
N ASP A 53 -10.04 -10.05 7.96
CA ASP A 53 -9.88 -9.05 6.90
C ASP A 53 -8.56 -8.29 7.06
N LEU A 54 -8.21 -7.94 8.31
CA LEU A 54 -6.95 -7.28 8.62
C LEU A 54 -5.76 -8.20 8.33
N ASP A 55 -5.84 -9.46 8.72
CA ASP A 55 -4.77 -10.44 8.48
C ASP A 55 -4.60 -10.76 6.99
N LEU A 56 -5.69 -10.79 6.22
CA LEU A 56 -5.63 -10.88 4.75
C LEU A 56 -4.94 -9.66 4.15
N ALA A 57 -5.34 -8.45 4.54
CA ALA A 57 -4.74 -7.22 4.06
C ALA A 57 -3.24 -7.18 4.40
N LEU A 58 -2.86 -7.44 5.64
CA LEU A 58 -1.46 -7.42 6.09
C LEU A 58 -0.59 -8.39 5.29
N ARG A 59 -1.06 -9.62 5.05
CA ARG A 59 -0.35 -10.61 4.22
C ARG A 59 -0.18 -10.12 2.79
N ALA A 60 -1.25 -9.64 2.15
CA ALA A 60 -1.18 -9.11 0.80
C ALA A 60 -0.20 -7.93 0.69
N PHE A 61 -0.21 -7.01 1.65
CA PHE A 61 0.73 -5.89 1.71
C PHE A 61 2.18 -6.36 1.87
N ALA A 62 2.44 -7.36 2.71
CA ALA A 62 3.78 -7.93 2.89
C ALA A 62 4.29 -8.62 1.61
N GLU A 63 3.46 -9.44 0.97
CA GLU A 63 3.81 -10.12 -0.28
C GLU A 63 4.09 -9.13 -1.42
N VAL A 64 3.19 -8.16 -1.65
CA VAL A 64 3.40 -7.14 -2.70
C VAL A 64 4.62 -6.28 -2.40
N ARG A 65 4.92 -6.00 -1.13
CA ARG A 65 6.17 -5.32 -0.76
C ARG A 65 7.37 -6.15 -1.19
N SER A 66 7.43 -7.44 -0.88
CA SER A 66 8.55 -8.30 -1.28
C SER A 66 8.70 -8.39 -2.80
N GLU A 67 7.59 -8.44 -3.54
CA GLU A 67 7.58 -8.44 -5.02
C GLU A 67 8.17 -7.14 -5.61
N LEU A 68 7.83 -5.97 -5.03
CA LEU A 68 8.15 -4.67 -5.62
C LEU A 68 9.36 -3.96 -4.99
N PHE A 69 9.77 -4.37 -3.80
CA PHE A 69 10.87 -3.79 -3.02
C PHE A 69 11.88 -4.87 -2.58
N PRO A 70 12.54 -5.56 -3.52
CA PRO A 70 13.44 -6.67 -3.22
C PRO A 70 14.67 -6.30 -2.39
N GLN A 71 14.95 -5.00 -2.22
CA GLN A 71 16.13 -4.46 -1.52
C GLN A 71 15.86 -4.08 -0.05
N LEU A 72 14.64 -4.27 0.48
CA LEU A 72 14.23 -3.79 1.81
C LEU A 72 14.20 -4.89 2.90
N GLU A 73 14.93 -5.99 2.74
CA GLU A 73 15.01 -7.07 3.76
C GLU A 73 15.82 -6.69 5.02
N GLY A 74 16.37 -5.48 5.10
CA GLY A 74 17.03 -4.98 6.31
C GLY A 74 16.70 -3.52 6.56
N GLY A 75 15.77 -3.23 7.48
CA GLY A 75 15.67 -1.89 8.04
C GLY A 75 14.25 -1.47 8.42
N THR A 76 13.98 -1.55 9.72
CA THR A 76 13.18 -0.54 10.41
C THR A 76 13.83 0.83 10.17
N ARG A 77 13.09 1.73 9.54
CA ARG A 77 13.24 3.19 9.69
C ARG A 77 11.86 3.80 9.76
#